data_AF-A0A3M1I7A0-F1
#
_entry.id   AF-A0A3M1I7A0-F1
#
_cell.length_a   1.000
_cell.length_b   1.000
_cell.length_c   1.000
_cell.angle_alpha   90.00
_cell.angle_beta   90.00
_cell.angle_gamma   90.00
#
_symmetry.space_group_name_H-M   'P 1'
#
loop_
_entity.id
_entity.type
_entity.pdbx_description
1 polymer ?
#
loop_
_entity_poly.entity_id
_entity_poly.type
_entity_poly.pdbx_seq_one_letter_code
_entity_poly.pdbx_strand_id
1 'polypeptide(L)'
;MNTIRAVVLLLAAATANLQAQSNPASVSLHLEKAPSVTGPWRALPADTLVASPDGGFLDPVSPGGAFYRLRIDLTNAPGSSLEMPIEAVPPTVLEVAIEHLESLRAEEPDWTEARLAPLVTPVFDPAFHDGAEPAWFEFKVIPPPSAGLSLTNAADTFPQSKPVAPSVGLGYILVSSGPHDQPVPRYATSGLTPTERLQLLAGPAAIARFVRYSGGFWVAENAKGDPVATSGVTPVSFPAALLESAGASFNFEVADGQLLRQDDAPAAEPTPYASYQAFREDYLHGPAFIRLREYQGAFARLEWDLRQDQLPPLVEVPVGATVTVLPELTLRSADLEEDLATLSVNPEGGLDVHGQTDGVSLLTLVLPDGRLDLRLLVVGQPRATIQPTGWTAWTTYRGPNCSEIPPYEQERNLAGCCTNGWSGCGPTAWAMFYGYWDHQGVDGLVGPTTAPTPWGNDANVRELIQAVFAYTGTWCTGYQSQAATDPWNMSYGYQWASDRGAGISLSSAWCVPYTSSSPRKKAVAAIRDHGRPAIVGTGYFEHYPIARAYRFRKKVIAGITVKTQRQWKVNEGWGSSTCEWVSASGCWYGMNAYCY
;
A
#
# COMPACT_ATOMS: atom_id res chain seq x y z
N MET A 1 -36.06 9.83 -36.28
CA MET A 1 -35.68 10.86 -35.30
C MET A 1 -34.17 11.00 -35.39
N ASN A 2 -33.68 12.16 -35.82
CA ASN A 2 -32.25 12.39 -36.01
C ASN A 2 -31.62 12.76 -34.66
N THR A 3 -30.98 11.81 -34.00
CA THR A 3 -30.25 12.04 -32.76
C THR A 3 -28.89 12.66 -33.11
N ILE A 4 -28.72 13.95 -32.87
CA ILE A 4 -27.40 14.60 -33.00
C ILE A 4 -26.65 14.37 -31.69
N ARG A 5 -25.52 13.66 -31.75
CA ARG A 5 -24.59 13.50 -30.62
C ARG A 5 -23.73 14.77 -30.50
N ALA A 6 -23.87 15.51 -29.40
CA ALA A 6 -22.91 16.54 -29.02
C ALA A 6 -21.84 15.87 -28.14
N VAL A 7 -20.59 15.86 -28.60
CA VAL A 7 -19.43 15.46 -27.79
C VAL A 7 -18.77 16.76 -27.33
N VAL A 8 -18.91 17.08 -26.04
CA VAL A 8 -18.23 18.23 -25.43
C VAL A 8 -16.82 17.77 -25.04
N LEU A 9 -15.81 18.16 -25.82
CA LEU A 9 -14.40 17.96 -25.48
C LEU A 9 -13.93 19.11 -24.57
N LEU A 10 -13.60 18.79 -23.32
CA LEU A 10 -13.02 19.70 -22.34
C LEU A 10 -11.52 19.86 -22.61
N LEU A 11 -11.12 21.01 -23.13
CA LEU A 11 -9.73 21.45 -23.20
C LEU A 11 -9.62 22.84 -22.57
N ALA A 12 -9.25 22.90 -21.30
CA ALA A 12 -8.87 24.14 -20.63
C ALA A 12 -7.36 24.33 -20.80
N ALA A 13 -6.96 25.09 -21.83
CA ALA A 13 -5.62 25.64 -21.92
C ALA A 13 -5.65 27.08 -21.40
N ALA A 14 -5.52 27.25 -20.08
CA ALA A 14 -5.34 28.57 -19.49
C ALA A 14 -3.86 28.97 -19.56
N THR A 15 -3.45 29.55 -20.68
CA THR A 15 -2.21 30.34 -20.74
C THR A 15 -2.52 31.75 -20.26
N ALA A 16 -2.64 31.90 -18.94
CA ALA A 16 -2.65 33.21 -18.30
C ALA A 16 -1.29 33.43 -17.64
N ASN A 17 -0.51 34.37 -18.18
CA ASN A 17 0.60 35.00 -17.47
C ASN A 17 0.02 35.73 -16.24
N LEU A 18 -0.11 35.01 -15.13
CA LEU A 18 -0.48 35.57 -13.83
C LEU A 18 0.80 35.70 -13.00
N GLN A 19 1.28 36.94 -12.91
CA GLN A 19 2.20 37.33 -11.85
C GLN A 19 1.56 37.03 -10.49
N ALA A 20 2.37 36.44 -9.62
CA ALA A 20 2.04 35.97 -8.28
C ALA A 20 1.07 36.89 -7.49
N GLN A 21 -0.16 36.44 -7.31
CA GLN A 21 -0.95 36.73 -6.11
C GLN A 21 -1.57 35.42 -5.60
N SER A 22 -1.10 35.02 -4.43
CA SER A 22 -1.38 33.77 -3.73
C SER A 22 -2.75 33.77 -3.06
N ASN A 23 -3.81 33.52 -3.82
CA ASN A 23 -5.08 33.07 -3.24
C ASN A 23 -5.64 31.93 -4.10
N PRO A 24 -5.79 30.70 -3.57
CA PRO A 24 -6.46 29.63 -4.30
C PRO A 24 -7.95 29.97 -4.34
N ALA A 25 -8.41 30.56 -5.44
CA ALA A 25 -9.82 30.75 -5.71
C ALA A 25 -10.42 29.38 -6.06
N SER A 26 -11.42 28.91 -5.31
CA SER A 26 -12.19 27.76 -5.76
C SER A 26 -12.92 28.11 -7.05
N VAL A 27 -12.76 27.24 -8.04
CA VAL A 27 -13.36 27.43 -9.36
C VAL A 27 -14.68 26.66 -9.39
N SER A 28 -15.80 27.37 -9.55
CA SER A 28 -17.07 26.74 -9.90
C SER A 28 -17.21 26.68 -11.41
N LEU A 29 -17.30 25.47 -11.95
CA LEU A 29 -17.52 25.23 -13.37
C LEU A 29 -19.01 25.07 -13.61
N HIS A 30 -19.60 26.01 -14.34
CA HIS A 30 -21.00 25.97 -14.76
C HIS A 30 -21.07 25.66 -16.24
N LEU A 31 -21.60 24.49 -16.59
CA LEU A 31 -21.99 24.22 -17.98
C LEU A 31 -23.23 25.06 -18.29
N GLU A 32 -23.18 25.86 -19.35
CA GLU A 32 -24.29 26.72 -19.78
C GLU A 32 -24.69 26.40 -21.22
N LYS A 33 -25.98 26.54 -21.53
CA LYS A 33 -26.59 26.27 -22.83
C LYS A 33 -27.30 27.52 -23.37
N ALA A 34 -27.24 27.76 -24.67
CA ALA A 34 -27.96 28.83 -25.36
C ALA A 34 -28.49 28.38 -26.74
N PRO A 35 -29.59 28.97 -27.24
CA PRO A 35 -30.07 28.73 -28.61
C PRO A 35 -29.23 29.45 -29.68
N SER A 36 -28.36 30.39 -29.29
CA SER A 36 -27.44 31.12 -30.17
C SER A 36 -26.12 31.41 -29.47
N VAL A 37 -25.04 31.68 -30.22
CA VAL A 37 -23.74 32.12 -29.66
C VAL A 37 -23.84 33.39 -28.82
N THR A 38 -24.83 34.24 -29.08
CA THR A 38 -25.08 35.49 -28.34
C THR A 38 -25.95 35.30 -27.10
N GLY A 39 -26.39 34.07 -26.81
CA GLY A 39 -27.31 33.79 -25.69
C GLY A 39 -28.79 33.78 -26.09
N PRO A 40 -29.72 33.90 -25.13
CA PRO A 40 -29.46 33.97 -23.69
C PRO A 40 -28.86 32.65 -23.17
N TRP A 41 -27.77 32.77 -22.40
CA TRP A 41 -27.11 31.63 -21.77
C TRP A 41 -27.84 31.26 -20.48
N ARG A 42 -28.11 29.96 -20.30
CA ARG A 42 -28.76 29.40 -19.11
C ARG A 42 -27.89 28.31 -18.54
N ALA A 43 -27.73 28.27 -17.23
CA ALA A 43 -27.09 27.14 -16.56
C ALA A 43 -27.80 25.85 -16.97
N LEU A 44 -27.01 24.83 -17.30
CA LEU A 44 -27.46 23.48 -17.62
C LEU A 44 -27.23 22.65 -16.36
N PRO A 45 -28.28 22.34 -15.59
CA PRO A 45 -28.14 21.59 -14.35
C PRO A 45 -27.57 20.20 -14.66
N ALA A 46 -26.52 19.78 -13.94
CA ALA A 46 -25.84 18.51 -14.22
C ALA A 46 -26.76 17.28 -14.06
N ASP A 47 -27.80 17.40 -13.23
CA ASP A 47 -28.85 16.41 -13.00
C ASP A 47 -29.86 16.28 -14.16
N THR A 48 -29.92 17.26 -15.06
CA THR A 48 -30.78 17.20 -16.26
C THR A 48 -30.14 16.49 -17.44
N LEU A 49 -28.86 16.13 -17.32
CA LEU A 49 -28.10 15.45 -18.36
C LEU A 49 -28.10 13.95 -18.11
N VAL A 50 -28.44 13.18 -19.14
CA VAL A 50 -28.38 11.73 -19.05
C VAL A 50 -26.93 11.32 -19.27
N ALA A 51 -26.28 10.79 -18.23
CA ALA A 51 -24.94 10.23 -18.38
C ALA A 51 -24.99 9.05 -19.38
N SER A 52 -24.17 9.10 -20.41
CA SER A 52 -23.99 7.98 -21.32
C SER A 52 -23.03 6.94 -20.72
N PRO A 53 -23.07 5.68 -21.20
CA PRO A 53 -22.20 4.62 -20.70
C PRO A 53 -20.69 4.88 -20.84
N ASP A 54 -20.29 5.87 -21.65
CA ASP A 54 -18.90 6.30 -21.87
C ASP A 54 -18.51 7.52 -21.01
N GLY A 55 -19.32 7.92 -20.03
CA GLY A 55 -19.06 9.05 -19.13
C GLY A 55 -19.36 10.42 -19.72
N GLY A 56 -19.88 10.48 -20.96
CA GLY A 56 -20.41 11.70 -21.55
C GLY A 56 -21.76 12.11 -20.94
N PHE A 57 -22.16 13.35 -21.17
CA PHE A 57 -23.47 13.86 -20.80
C PHE A 57 -24.32 14.06 -22.05
N LEU A 58 -25.49 13.42 -22.12
CA LEU A 58 -26.46 13.56 -23.21
C LEU A 58 -27.48 14.62 -22.84
N ASP A 59 -27.52 15.67 -23.65
CA ASP A 59 -28.56 16.69 -23.62
C ASP A 59 -29.55 16.41 -24.76
N PRO A 60 -30.84 16.12 -24.46
CA PRO A 60 -31.84 15.90 -25.48
C PRO A 60 -32.04 17.19 -26.30
N VAL A 61 -31.62 17.11 -27.57
CA VAL A 61 -31.50 18.24 -28.50
C VAL A 61 -32.82 19.03 -28.60
N SER A 62 -32.73 20.36 -28.45
CA SER A 62 -33.81 21.27 -28.84
C SER A 62 -33.81 21.43 -30.38
N PRO A 63 -34.96 21.37 -31.07
CA PRO A 63 -35.01 21.55 -32.51
C PRO A 63 -34.47 22.93 -32.88
N GLY A 64 -33.29 22.98 -33.51
CA GLY A 64 -32.59 24.24 -33.84
C GLY A 64 -31.08 24.25 -33.53
N GLY A 65 -30.56 23.24 -32.83
CA GLY A 65 -29.17 23.23 -32.35
C GLY A 65 -29.01 24.04 -31.07
N ALA A 66 -27.93 23.79 -30.32
CA ALA A 66 -27.63 24.47 -29.08
C ALA A 66 -26.13 24.77 -28.99
N PHE A 67 -25.81 25.89 -28.36
CA PHE A 67 -24.44 26.29 -28.04
C PHE A 67 -24.19 26.00 -26.57
N TYR A 68 -23.01 25.48 -26.27
CA TYR A 68 -22.56 25.21 -24.91
C TYR A 68 -21.34 26.06 -24.61
N ARG A 69 -21.23 26.52 -23.36
CA ARG A 69 -20.00 27.11 -22.85
C ARG A 69 -19.78 26.67 -21.42
N LEU A 70 -18.52 26.69 -21.02
CA LEU A 70 -18.13 26.56 -19.63
C LEU A 70 -17.98 27.96 -19.05
N ARG A 71 -18.86 28.35 -18.14
CA ARG A 71 -18.65 29.55 -17.33
C ARG A 71 -17.85 29.16 -16.10
N ILE A 72 -16.72 29.81 -15.94
CA ILE A 72 -15.79 29.58 -14.84
C ILE A 72 -16.03 30.72 -13.85
N ASP A 73 -16.75 30.43 -12.79
CA ASP A 73 -16.94 31.37 -11.69
C ASP A 73 -15.78 31.20 -10.71
N LEU A 74 -14.91 32.20 -10.65
CA LEU A 74 -13.91 32.31 -9.61
C LEU A 74 -14.63 32.71 -8.32
N THR A 75 -14.92 31.72 -7.47
CA THR A 75 -15.43 32.00 -6.14
C THR A 75 -14.25 32.30 -5.23
N ASN A 76 -14.32 33.41 -4.48
CA ASN A 76 -13.36 33.74 -3.41
C ASN A 76 -13.54 32.83 -2.18
N ALA A 77 -14.20 31.67 -2.32
CA ALA A 77 -14.24 30.72 -1.23
C ALA A 77 -12.83 30.12 -1.09
N PRO A 78 -12.23 30.17 0.10
CA PRO A 78 -10.90 29.60 0.33
C PRO A 78 -11.02 28.07 0.32
N GLY A 79 -11.00 27.50 -0.88
CA GLY A 79 -10.68 26.09 -1.09
C GLY A 79 -9.24 26.06 -1.57
N SER A 80 -8.29 25.68 -0.70
CA SER A 80 -6.95 25.32 -1.15
C SER A 80 -7.09 24.23 -2.22
N SER A 81 -6.40 24.41 -3.34
CA SER A 81 -6.27 23.34 -4.34
C SER A 81 -5.79 22.08 -3.62
N LEU A 82 -6.50 20.95 -3.82
CA LEU A 82 -6.12 19.65 -3.26
C LEU A 82 -4.82 19.12 -3.88
N GLU A 83 -4.39 19.73 -4.98
CA GLU A 83 -3.18 19.41 -5.72
C GLU A 83 -2.26 20.63 -5.77
N MET A 84 -0.97 20.40 -5.99
CA MET A 84 0.02 21.45 -6.20
C MET A 84 0.84 21.19 -7.47
N PRO A 85 1.38 22.24 -8.12
CA PRO A 85 2.31 22.07 -9.22
C PRO A 85 3.54 21.24 -8.80
N ILE A 86 4.03 20.38 -9.69
CA ILE A 86 5.21 19.54 -9.43
C ILE A 86 6.45 20.37 -9.10
N GLU A 87 6.55 21.61 -9.60
CA GLU A 87 7.66 22.53 -9.32
C GLU A 87 7.65 23.08 -7.90
N ALA A 88 6.52 22.98 -7.18
CA ALA A 88 6.40 23.39 -5.79
C ALA A 88 6.77 22.27 -4.80
N VAL A 89 6.98 21.04 -5.30
CA VAL A 89 7.38 19.89 -4.47
C VAL A 89 8.84 20.05 -4.00
N PRO A 90 9.19 19.67 -2.76
CA PRO A 90 10.57 19.71 -2.30
C PRO A 90 11.53 18.98 -3.27
N PRO A 91 12.69 19.57 -3.63
CA PRO A 91 13.58 19.00 -4.65
C PRO A 91 14.02 17.56 -4.36
N THR A 92 14.27 17.23 -3.08
CA THR A 92 14.67 15.89 -2.65
C THR A 92 13.57 14.85 -2.87
N VAL A 93 12.31 15.22 -2.68
CA VAL A 93 11.15 14.35 -2.92
C VAL A 93 10.97 14.11 -4.42
N LEU A 94 11.08 15.18 -5.23
CA LEU A 94 10.98 15.07 -6.68
C LEU A 94 12.11 14.22 -7.27
N GLU A 95 13.34 14.36 -6.76
CA GLU A 95 14.48 13.52 -7.15
C GLU A 95 14.20 12.04 -6.88
N VAL A 96 13.67 11.68 -5.70
CA VAL A 96 13.28 10.30 -5.38
C VAL A 96 12.20 9.79 -6.33
N ALA A 97 11.19 10.60 -6.65
CA ALA A 97 10.13 10.25 -7.58
C ALA A 97 10.67 9.96 -8.99
N ILE A 98 11.55 10.83 -9.49
CA ILE A 98 12.18 10.70 -10.81
C ILE A 98 13.09 9.46 -10.84
N GLU A 99 13.98 9.27 -9.86
CA GLU A 99 14.84 8.09 -9.80
C GLU A 99 14.02 6.79 -9.80
N HIS A 100 12.92 6.76 -9.05
CA HIS A 100 12.04 5.59 -9.01
C HIS A 100 11.33 5.36 -10.34
N LEU A 101 10.83 6.42 -10.98
CA LEU A 101 10.22 6.35 -12.32
C LEU A 101 11.20 5.80 -13.36
N GLU A 102 12.45 6.32 -13.39
CA GLU A 102 13.47 5.83 -14.32
C GLU A 102 13.84 4.36 -14.05
N SER A 103 13.89 3.95 -12.78
CA SER A 103 14.07 2.55 -12.42
C SER A 103 12.94 1.66 -12.95
N LEU A 104 11.69 2.15 -12.95
CA LEU A 104 10.53 1.39 -13.43
C LEU A 104 10.39 1.39 -14.95
N ARG A 105 10.80 2.46 -15.64
CA ARG A 105 10.89 2.51 -17.12
C ARG A 105 11.74 1.38 -17.71
N ALA A 106 12.75 0.93 -16.97
CA ALA A 106 13.60 -0.18 -17.38
C ALA A 106 12.98 -1.57 -17.14
N GLU A 107 11.95 -1.68 -16.29
CA GLU A 107 11.40 -2.96 -15.82
C GLU A 107 9.95 -3.22 -16.23
N GLU A 108 9.15 -2.16 -16.38
CA GLU A 108 7.72 -2.21 -16.65
C GLU A 108 7.47 -1.78 -18.11
N PRO A 109 7.11 -2.70 -19.03
CA PRO A 109 7.00 -2.40 -20.46
C PRO A 109 6.06 -1.23 -20.78
N ASP A 110 4.93 -1.16 -20.08
CA ASP A 110 3.92 -0.10 -20.24
C ASP A 110 4.40 1.27 -19.75
N TRP A 111 5.53 1.31 -19.04
CA TRP A 111 6.09 2.53 -18.47
C TRP A 111 7.23 3.13 -19.27
N THR A 112 7.65 2.53 -20.40
CA THR A 112 8.83 2.97 -21.18
C THR A 112 8.86 4.48 -21.45
N GLU A 113 7.70 5.10 -21.71
CA GLU A 113 7.55 6.54 -21.95
C GLU A 113 6.72 7.26 -20.86
N ALA A 114 6.40 6.57 -19.76
CA ALA A 114 5.59 7.10 -18.67
C ALA A 114 6.25 8.30 -18.01
N ARG A 115 5.47 9.29 -17.59
CA ARG A 115 5.96 10.53 -16.96
C ARG A 115 5.14 10.86 -15.73
N LEU A 116 5.72 11.64 -14.81
CA LEU A 116 4.97 12.20 -13.70
C LEU A 116 3.97 13.24 -14.24
N ALA A 117 2.77 13.26 -13.68
CA ALA A 117 1.78 14.31 -13.94
C ALA A 117 2.30 15.68 -13.48
N PRO A 118 1.85 16.79 -14.10
CA PRO A 118 2.27 18.14 -13.71
C PRO A 118 1.72 18.59 -12.35
N LEU A 119 0.76 17.85 -11.80
CA LEU A 119 0.13 18.09 -10.51
C LEU A 119 0.42 16.90 -9.58
N VAL A 120 0.62 17.23 -8.30
CA VAL A 120 0.98 16.30 -7.23
C VAL A 120 0.02 16.49 -6.08
N THR A 121 -0.44 15.41 -5.47
CA THR A 121 -1.36 15.46 -4.33
C THR A 121 -0.57 15.36 -3.02
N PRO A 122 -0.55 16.40 -2.17
CA PRO A 122 0.02 16.30 -0.82
C PRO A 122 -0.86 15.41 0.07
N VAL A 123 -0.21 14.56 0.86
CA VAL A 123 -0.84 13.64 1.82
C VAL A 123 -0.24 13.88 3.20
N PHE A 124 -1.09 14.04 4.20
CA PHE A 124 -0.71 14.45 5.55
C PHE A 124 -0.68 13.27 6.52
N ASP A 125 0.19 13.35 7.52
CA ASP A 125 0.16 12.52 8.73
C ASP A 125 -0.08 13.47 9.92
N PRO A 126 -1.10 13.26 10.76
CA PRO A 126 -1.34 14.14 11.91
C PRO A 126 -0.16 14.20 12.90
N ALA A 127 0.66 13.16 12.98
CA ALA A 127 1.83 13.10 13.85
C ALA A 127 3.10 13.68 13.21
N PHE A 128 3.12 13.90 11.90
CA PHE A 128 4.26 14.51 11.21
C PHE A 128 4.13 16.04 11.23
N HIS A 129 5.02 16.70 11.96
CA HIS A 129 5.02 18.16 12.14
C HIS A 129 3.61 18.69 12.50
N ASP A 130 2.95 18.01 13.45
CA ASP A 130 1.59 18.30 13.92
C ASP A 130 0.51 18.35 12.81
N GLY A 131 0.75 17.66 11.69
CA GLY A 131 -0.12 17.65 10.52
C GLY A 131 -0.18 18.99 9.77
N ALA A 132 0.78 19.88 10.03
CA ALA A 132 0.91 21.17 9.35
C ALA A 132 1.55 21.06 7.97
N GLU A 133 2.38 20.03 7.76
CA GLU A 133 3.12 19.80 6.53
C GLU A 133 2.76 18.44 5.90
N PRO A 134 2.84 18.31 4.55
CA PRO A 134 2.69 17.01 3.90
C PRO A 134 3.78 16.04 4.34
N ALA A 135 3.36 14.87 4.82
CA ALA A 135 4.24 13.75 5.12
C ALA A 135 4.60 12.98 3.82
N TRP A 136 3.69 12.95 2.85
CA TRP A 136 3.95 12.34 1.54
C TRP A 136 3.44 13.19 0.38
N PHE A 137 3.97 12.87 -0.80
CA PHE A 137 3.57 13.43 -2.08
C PHE A 137 3.21 12.29 -3.02
N GLU A 138 1.97 12.30 -3.51
CA GLU A 138 1.47 11.30 -4.45
C GLU A 138 1.58 11.82 -5.88
N PHE A 139 2.42 11.16 -6.67
CA PHE A 139 2.65 11.48 -8.06
C PHE A 139 1.85 10.53 -8.94
N LYS A 140 0.86 11.06 -9.66
CA LYS A 140 0.19 10.28 -10.70
C LYS A 140 1.15 10.05 -11.86
N VAL A 141 1.17 8.82 -12.38
CA VAL A 141 1.98 8.47 -13.54
C VAL A 141 1.08 8.40 -14.76
N ILE A 142 1.45 9.11 -15.81
CA ILE A 142 0.65 9.27 -17.02
C ILE A 142 1.43 8.82 -18.26
N PRO A 143 0.75 8.36 -19.32
CA PRO A 143 1.41 8.07 -20.57
C PRO A 143 2.05 9.35 -21.17
N PRO A 144 2.97 9.20 -22.14
CA PRO A 144 3.44 10.34 -22.94
C PRO A 144 2.24 11.03 -23.59
N PRO A 145 2.36 12.34 -23.91
CA PRO A 145 1.27 13.02 -24.57
C PRO A 145 1.10 12.34 -25.92
N SER A 146 -0.07 11.78 -26.20
CA SER A 146 -0.32 11.13 -27.47
C SER A 146 0.00 12.14 -28.57
N ALA A 147 0.97 11.85 -29.43
CA ALA A 147 1.39 12.73 -30.54
C ALA A 147 0.26 13.08 -31.53
N GLY A 148 -0.95 12.54 -31.31
CA GLY A 148 -2.16 12.72 -32.09
C GLY A 148 -3.09 13.87 -31.67
N LEU A 149 -2.87 14.59 -30.56
CA LEU A 149 -3.45 15.94 -30.40
C LEU A 149 -2.58 16.97 -31.12
N SER A 150 -2.30 16.68 -32.39
CA SER A 150 -1.75 17.65 -33.31
C SER A 150 -2.86 18.65 -33.62
N LEU A 151 -2.86 19.80 -32.95
CA LEU A 151 -3.57 21.01 -33.39
C LEU A 151 -2.86 21.58 -34.64
N THR A 152 -2.42 20.74 -35.58
CA THR A 152 -1.96 21.23 -36.87
C THR A 152 -3.19 21.75 -37.59
N ASN A 153 -3.24 23.08 -37.72
CA ASN A 153 -4.14 23.90 -38.53
C ASN A 153 -4.92 23.14 -39.62
N ALA A 154 -5.94 22.39 -39.23
CA ALA A 154 -6.95 21.88 -40.14
C ALA A 154 -7.98 23.00 -40.30
N ALA A 155 -7.65 23.96 -41.16
CA ALA A 155 -8.68 24.72 -41.82
C ALA A 155 -9.64 23.71 -42.45
N ASP A 156 -10.93 23.83 -42.11
CA ASP A 156 -12.10 23.26 -42.78
C ASP A 156 -12.72 21.93 -42.34
N THR A 157 -12.27 21.23 -41.28
CA THR A 157 -13.14 20.22 -40.64
C THR A 157 -12.89 20.10 -39.14
N PHE A 158 -13.94 20.17 -38.32
CA PHE A 158 -13.91 19.79 -36.90
C PHE A 158 -13.59 18.28 -36.82
N PRO A 159 -12.38 17.85 -36.42
CA PRO A 159 -12.11 16.44 -36.26
C PRO A 159 -12.88 15.97 -35.03
N GLN A 160 -13.84 15.07 -35.22
CA GLN A 160 -14.38 14.29 -34.11
C GLN A 160 -13.30 13.30 -33.68
N SER A 161 -12.38 13.70 -32.81
CA SER A 161 -11.60 12.73 -32.05
C SER A 161 -12.60 11.95 -31.20
N LYS A 162 -12.69 10.62 -31.40
CA LYS A 162 -13.38 9.73 -30.45
C LYS A 162 -12.91 10.11 -29.04
N PRO A 163 -13.80 10.24 -28.04
CA PRO A 163 -13.37 10.37 -26.66
C PRO A 163 -12.43 9.22 -26.37
N VAL A 164 -11.16 9.52 -26.20
CA VAL A 164 -10.23 8.57 -25.61
C VAL A 164 -10.72 8.48 -24.17
N ALA A 165 -11.23 7.31 -23.78
CA ALA A 165 -11.53 7.05 -22.37
C ALA A 165 -10.34 7.58 -21.56
N PRO A 166 -10.56 8.40 -20.51
CA PRO A 166 -9.47 9.05 -19.78
C PRO A 166 -8.42 7.99 -19.54
N SER A 167 -7.24 8.16 -20.14
CA SER A 167 -6.25 7.09 -20.20
C SER A 167 -6.09 6.60 -18.78
N VAL A 168 -6.49 5.36 -18.51
CA VAL A 168 -6.33 4.75 -17.20
C VAL A 168 -4.89 5.02 -16.80
N GLY A 169 -4.71 5.77 -15.72
CA GLY A 169 -3.39 6.22 -15.32
C GLY A 169 -2.45 5.02 -15.26
N LEU A 170 -1.18 5.24 -15.55
CA LEU A 170 -0.14 4.22 -15.36
C LEU A 170 0.14 4.04 -13.86
N GLY A 171 -0.87 4.17 -13.00
CA GLY A 171 -0.80 4.15 -11.55
C GLY A 171 -0.20 5.42 -10.96
N TYR A 172 0.60 5.24 -9.91
CA TYR A 172 1.09 6.32 -9.05
C TYR A 172 2.38 5.90 -8.34
N ILE A 173 3.13 6.90 -7.86
CA ILE A 173 4.25 6.73 -6.93
C ILE A 173 3.98 7.60 -5.71
N LEU A 174 3.98 7.02 -4.52
CA LEU A 174 3.94 7.77 -3.26
C LEU A 174 5.37 7.98 -2.76
N VAL A 175 5.74 9.20 -2.42
CA VAL A 175 7.08 9.53 -1.92
C VAL A 175 7.00 10.20 -0.56
N SER A 176 7.81 9.73 0.39
CA SER A 176 7.92 10.33 1.72
C SER A 176 8.69 11.65 1.67
N SER A 177 8.27 12.63 2.49
CA SER A 177 8.96 13.91 2.65
C SER A 177 10.22 13.83 3.52
N GLY A 178 10.43 12.71 4.25
CA GLY A 178 11.59 12.55 5.11
C GLY A 178 11.69 11.19 5.81
N PRO A 179 12.56 11.06 6.83
CA PRO A 179 12.89 9.78 7.47
C PRO A 179 11.82 9.25 8.44
N HIS A 180 10.60 9.76 8.40
CA HIS A 180 9.47 9.18 9.15
C HIS A 180 8.90 7.94 8.43
N ASP A 181 9.11 7.83 7.11
CA ASP A 181 8.75 6.67 6.29
C ASP A 181 9.79 6.46 5.17
N GLN A 182 9.77 5.27 4.55
CA GLN A 182 10.64 4.92 3.44
C GLN A 182 10.52 5.92 2.29
N PRO A 183 11.58 6.12 1.50
CA PRO A 183 11.54 7.04 0.37
C PRO A 183 10.37 6.77 -0.59
N VAL A 184 10.09 5.49 -0.91
CA VAL A 184 8.94 5.08 -1.73
C VAL A 184 8.21 3.94 -1.01
N PRO A 185 7.26 4.26 -0.10
CA PRO A 185 6.58 3.26 0.70
C PRO A 185 5.52 2.48 -0.10
N ARG A 186 5.02 3.06 -1.20
CA ARG A 186 3.95 2.48 -2.03
C ARG A 186 3.97 3.02 -3.45
N TYR A 187 3.62 2.18 -4.43
CA TYR A 187 3.32 2.60 -5.79
C TYR A 187 2.46 1.56 -6.50
N ALA A 188 1.79 1.93 -7.59
CA ALA A 188 1.08 1.00 -8.46
C ALA A 188 1.42 1.29 -9.93
N THR A 189 1.36 0.26 -10.78
CA THR A 189 1.67 0.38 -12.21
C THR A 189 0.45 0.62 -13.09
N SER A 190 -0.73 0.67 -12.49
CA SER A 190 -2.00 0.92 -13.16
C SER A 190 -3.06 1.35 -12.14
N GLY A 191 -4.20 1.81 -12.65
CA GLY A 191 -5.38 2.12 -11.84
C GLY A 191 -5.36 3.52 -11.25
N LEU A 192 -6.37 3.79 -10.44
CA LEU A 192 -6.52 5.06 -9.72
C LEU A 192 -5.51 5.17 -8.59
N THR A 193 -5.06 6.39 -8.32
CA THR A 193 -4.32 6.73 -7.10
C THR A 193 -5.22 6.57 -5.86
N PRO A 194 -4.66 6.32 -4.66
CA PRO A 194 -5.39 6.36 -3.40
C PRO A 194 -6.23 7.63 -3.21
N THR A 195 -5.71 8.81 -3.54
CA THR A 195 -6.46 10.06 -3.35
C THR A 195 -7.61 10.22 -4.35
N GLU A 196 -7.45 9.78 -5.60
CA GLU A 196 -8.55 9.71 -6.57
C GLU A 196 -9.66 8.75 -6.11
N ARG A 197 -9.31 7.60 -5.53
CA ARG A 197 -10.30 6.67 -4.96
C ARG A 197 -11.09 7.34 -3.84
N LEU A 198 -10.40 8.05 -2.93
CA LEU A 198 -11.05 8.79 -1.86
C LEU A 198 -11.95 9.91 -2.38
N GLN A 199 -11.55 10.63 -3.42
CA GLN A 199 -12.38 11.65 -4.06
C GLN A 199 -13.67 11.04 -4.64
N LEU A 200 -13.58 9.90 -5.31
CA LEU A 200 -14.76 9.18 -5.82
C LEU A 200 -15.68 8.73 -4.68
N LEU A 201 -15.10 8.22 -3.58
CA LEU A 201 -15.86 7.79 -2.40
C LEU A 201 -16.52 8.95 -1.65
N ALA A 202 -15.88 10.13 -1.62
CA ALA A 202 -16.42 11.32 -0.96
C ALA A 202 -17.63 11.92 -1.73
N GLY A 203 -17.74 11.64 -3.02
CA GLY A 203 -18.81 12.14 -3.88
C GLY A 203 -18.87 13.68 -3.87
N PRO A 204 -20.01 14.30 -3.52
CA PRO A 204 -20.13 15.77 -3.50
C PRO A 204 -19.56 16.42 -2.23
N ALA A 205 -19.06 15.65 -1.25
CA ALA A 205 -18.56 16.21 -0.01
C ALA A 205 -17.28 17.03 -0.23
N ALA A 206 -17.20 18.19 0.42
CA ALA A 206 -16.01 19.04 0.35
C ALA A 206 -14.84 18.39 1.10
N ILE A 207 -13.76 18.13 0.38
CA ILE A 207 -12.49 17.63 0.92
C ILE A 207 -11.56 18.83 1.14
N ALA A 208 -10.93 18.89 2.31
CA ALA A 208 -9.90 19.87 2.63
C ALA A 208 -8.49 19.28 2.53
N ARG A 209 -8.32 18.00 2.88
CA ARG A 209 -7.02 17.29 2.78
C ARG A 209 -7.18 15.78 2.77
N PHE A 210 -6.13 15.10 2.30
CA PHE A 210 -5.97 13.66 2.42
C PHE A 210 -5.02 13.34 3.56
N VAL A 211 -5.41 12.40 4.40
CA VAL A 211 -4.66 11.96 5.58
C VAL A 211 -4.36 10.49 5.44
N ARG A 212 -3.11 10.12 5.71
CA ARG A 212 -2.64 8.74 5.81
C ARG A 212 -2.08 8.53 7.20
N TYR A 213 -2.59 7.52 7.90
CA TYR A 213 -2.12 7.16 9.24
C TYR A 213 -1.04 6.08 9.19
N SER A 214 -1.05 5.26 8.14
CA SER A 214 -0.25 4.04 8.03
C SER A 214 -0.26 3.49 6.60
N GLY A 215 0.30 2.29 6.39
CA GLY A 215 0.16 1.56 5.13
C GLY A 215 -1.29 1.23 4.76
N GLY A 216 -2.15 0.99 5.75
CA GLY A 216 -3.47 0.40 5.55
C GLY A 216 -4.65 1.36 5.64
N PHE A 217 -4.51 2.57 6.18
CA PHE A 217 -5.66 3.45 6.46
C PHE A 217 -5.50 4.88 5.93
N TRP A 218 -6.44 5.28 5.08
CA TRP A 218 -6.49 6.59 4.42
C TRP A 218 -7.85 7.26 4.62
N VAL A 219 -7.82 8.59 4.73
CA VAL A 219 -9.00 9.41 5.02
C VAL A 219 -8.98 10.67 4.16
N ALA A 220 -10.12 11.01 3.56
CA ALA A 220 -10.38 12.36 3.10
C ALA A 220 -11.09 13.13 4.23
N GLU A 221 -10.49 14.22 4.70
CA GLU A 221 -11.05 15.06 5.75
C GLU A 221 -11.67 16.33 5.17
N ASN A 222 -12.77 16.80 5.73
CA ASN A 222 -13.29 18.14 5.47
C ASN A 222 -12.52 19.22 6.29
N ALA A 223 -12.92 20.48 6.16
CA ALA A 223 -12.27 21.60 6.85
C ALA A 223 -12.35 21.55 8.39
N LYS A 224 -13.26 20.74 8.96
CA LYS A 224 -13.38 20.50 10.41
C LYS A 224 -12.51 19.34 10.90
N GLY A 225 -11.86 18.60 9.99
CA GLY A 225 -11.15 17.38 10.31
C GLY A 225 -12.06 16.16 10.44
N ASP A 226 -13.33 16.24 10.02
CA ASP A 226 -14.22 15.08 10.01
C ASP A 226 -13.99 14.24 8.74
N PRO A 227 -14.05 12.90 8.83
CA PRO A 227 -13.88 12.03 7.68
C PRO A 227 -15.10 12.11 6.76
N VAL A 228 -14.88 12.40 5.47
CA VAL A 228 -15.92 12.37 4.42
C VAL A 228 -15.80 11.16 3.51
N ALA A 229 -14.63 10.53 3.47
CA ALA A 229 -14.41 9.22 2.86
C ALA A 229 -13.22 8.53 3.53
N THR A 230 -13.21 7.21 3.53
CA THR A 230 -12.10 6.39 4.01
C THR A 230 -11.81 5.26 3.03
N SER A 231 -10.56 4.80 3.03
CA SER A 231 -10.10 3.67 2.25
C SER A 231 -9.14 2.82 3.08
N GLY A 232 -9.25 1.50 2.90
CA GLY A 232 -8.47 0.52 3.63
C GLY A 232 -9.12 0.06 4.94
N VAL A 233 -8.31 -0.43 5.88
CA VAL A 233 -8.81 -1.10 7.10
C VAL A 233 -8.94 -0.11 8.24
N THR A 234 -10.06 -0.18 8.97
CA THR A 234 -10.24 0.60 10.20
C THR A 234 -9.19 0.19 11.24
N PRO A 235 -8.40 1.14 11.77
CA PRO A 235 -7.43 0.84 12.82
C PRO A 235 -8.10 0.37 14.10
N VAL A 236 -7.36 -0.37 14.92
CA VAL A 236 -7.78 -0.85 16.24
C VAL A 236 -6.80 -0.38 17.30
N SER A 237 -7.28 -0.27 18.54
CA SER A 237 -6.46 0.12 19.68
C SER A 237 -5.62 -1.06 20.13
N PHE A 238 -4.30 -0.91 20.09
CA PHE A 238 -3.37 -1.92 20.56
C PHE A 238 -2.94 -1.64 22.00
N PRO A 239 -3.07 -2.62 22.92
CA PRO A 239 -2.54 -2.48 24.27
C PRO A 239 -1.01 -2.33 24.23
N ALA A 240 -0.48 -1.43 25.05
CA ALA A 240 0.98 -1.19 25.14
C ALA A 240 1.78 -2.46 25.51
N ALA A 241 1.16 -3.41 26.22
CA ALA A 241 1.75 -4.70 26.56
C ALA A 241 2.18 -5.51 25.32
N LEU A 242 1.56 -5.29 24.15
CA LEU A 242 1.99 -5.93 22.91
C LEU A 242 3.43 -5.54 22.51
N LEU A 243 3.90 -4.36 22.93
CA LEU A 243 5.27 -3.90 22.69
C LEU A 243 6.32 -4.64 23.54
N GLU A 244 5.91 -5.36 24.59
CA GLU A 244 6.80 -6.22 25.36
C GLU A 244 7.35 -7.37 24.50
N SER A 245 6.58 -7.79 23.49
CA SER A 245 6.96 -8.78 22.48
C SER A 245 7.86 -8.25 21.36
N ALA A 246 8.31 -6.98 21.43
CA ALA A 246 9.22 -6.42 20.44
C ALA A 246 10.50 -7.27 20.29
N GLY A 247 10.77 -7.69 19.05
CA GLY A 247 11.92 -8.52 18.66
C GLY A 247 11.73 -10.02 18.91
N ALA A 248 10.57 -10.44 19.42
CA ALA A 248 10.16 -11.83 19.38
C ALA A 248 9.49 -12.16 18.03
N SER A 249 9.58 -13.41 17.62
CA SER A 249 8.82 -13.97 16.50
C SER A 249 8.08 -15.21 17.01
N PHE A 250 6.78 -15.24 16.78
CA PHE A 250 5.89 -16.32 17.20
C PHE A 250 5.54 -17.16 15.98
N ASN A 251 5.79 -18.47 16.06
CA ASN A 251 5.67 -19.41 14.97
C ASN A 251 4.40 -20.25 15.10
N PHE A 252 3.87 -20.64 13.95
CA PHE A 252 2.74 -21.55 13.83
C PHE A 252 2.99 -22.51 12.67
N GLU A 253 2.88 -23.82 12.93
CA GLU A 253 3.19 -24.88 11.97
C GLU A 253 2.09 -25.93 11.94
N VAL A 254 1.63 -26.24 10.73
CA VAL A 254 0.67 -27.30 10.42
C VAL A 254 1.29 -28.18 9.35
N ALA A 255 1.18 -29.49 9.53
CA ALA A 255 1.48 -30.47 8.49
C ALA A 255 0.28 -31.42 8.35
N ASP A 256 -0.15 -31.65 7.12
CA ASP A 256 -1.28 -32.52 6.80
C ASP A 256 -2.57 -32.19 7.59
N GLY A 257 -2.86 -30.89 7.71
CA GLY A 257 -4.00 -30.40 8.48
C GLY A 257 -3.88 -30.57 10.00
N GLN A 258 -2.75 -31.06 10.51
CA GLN A 258 -2.51 -31.24 11.94
C GLN A 258 -1.58 -30.16 12.49
N LEU A 259 -1.99 -29.54 13.59
CA LEU A 259 -1.18 -28.56 14.31
C LEU A 259 0.05 -29.25 14.91
N LEU A 260 1.24 -28.84 14.47
CA LEU A 260 2.53 -29.33 14.98
C LEU A 260 3.12 -28.41 16.04
N ARG A 261 3.01 -27.09 15.82
CA ARG A 261 3.57 -26.08 16.71
C ARG A 261 2.71 -24.83 16.70
N GLN A 262 2.54 -24.26 17.88
CA GLN A 262 2.02 -22.92 18.08
C GLN A 262 2.76 -22.29 19.25
N ASP A 263 3.43 -21.17 19.00
CA ASP A 263 3.97 -20.35 20.08
C ASP A 263 2.81 -19.57 20.74
N ASP A 264 2.89 -19.35 22.06
CA ASP A 264 1.85 -18.65 22.81
C ASP A 264 1.71 -17.20 22.37
N ALA A 265 0.46 -16.76 22.17
CA ALA A 265 0.16 -15.36 21.90
C ALA A 265 0.28 -14.51 23.17
N PRO A 266 0.71 -13.23 23.09
CA PRO A 266 0.65 -12.35 24.23
C PRO A 266 -0.80 -12.10 24.65
N ALA A 267 -1.03 -11.96 25.95
CA ALA A 267 -2.32 -11.62 26.53
C ALA A 267 -2.66 -10.13 26.30
N ALA A 268 -2.82 -9.75 25.04
CA ALA A 268 -2.89 -8.36 24.62
C ALA A 268 -3.98 -8.21 23.53
N GLU A 269 -5.25 -8.19 23.95
CA GLU A 269 -6.39 -8.10 23.04
C GLU A 269 -6.55 -6.67 22.49
N PRO A 270 -6.50 -6.47 21.16
CA PRO A 270 -6.82 -5.18 20.57
C PRO A 270 -8.31 -4.88 20.72
N THR A 271 -8.66 -3.59 20.74
CA THR A 271 -10.05 -3.15 20.96
C THR A 271 -10.53 -2.17 19.88
N PRO A 272 -11.83 -2.15 19.59
CA PRO A 272 -12.40 -1.20 18.64
C PRO A 272 -12.36 0.23 19.19
N TYR A 273 -12.17 1.22 18.32
CA TYR A 273 -12.41 2.61 18.68
C TYR A 273 -13.89 2.96 18.62
N ALA A 274 -14.33 3.81 19.55
CA ALA A 274 -15.70 4.32 19.56
C ALA A 274 -15.97 5.33 18.44
N SER A 275 -14.93 6.03 17.95
CA SER A 275 -15.05 7.05 16.91
C SER A 275 -13.72 7.31 16.20
N TYR A 276 -13.80 8.03 15.09
CA TYR A 276 -12.62 8.56 14.39
C TYR A 276 -11.72 9.39 15.30
N GLN A 277 -12.33 10.25 16.11
CA GLN A 277 -11.62 11.17 17.00
C GLN A 277 -10.91 10.40 18.12
N ALA A 278 -11.52 9.34 18.64
CA ALA A 278 -10.88 8.46 19.63
C ALA A 278 -9.66 7.75 19.02
N PHE A 279 -9.78 7.25 17.79
CA PHE A 279 -8.64 6.71 17.05
C PHE A 279 -7.54 7.76 16.84
N ARG A 280 -7.89 8.94 16.33
CA ARG A 280 -6.93 10.00 16.03
C ARG A 280 -6.15 10.45 17.27
N GLU A 281 -6.82 10.55 18.41
CA GLU A 281 -6.20 10.87 19.70
C GLU A 281 -5.17 9.80 20.11
N ASP A 282 -5.56 8.52 20.07
CA ASP A 282 -4.66 7.41 20.41
C ASP A 282 -3.54 7.24 19.37
N TYR A 283 -3.79 7.56 18.11
CA TYR A 283 -2.74 7.62 17.10
C TYR A 283 -1.69 8.66 17.49
N LEU A 284 -2.10 9.87 17.84
CA LEU A 284 -1.19 10.96 18.18
C LEU A 284 -0.42 10.71 19.48
N HIS A 285 -1.11 10.21 20.51
CA HIS A 285 -0.61 10.21 21.88
C HIS A 285 -0.48 8.81 22.51
N GLY A 286 -1.03 7.79 21.87
CA GLY A 286 -1.00 6.42 22.34
C GLY A 286 0.40 5.81 22.28
N PRO A 287 0.85 5.12 23.33
CA PRO A 287 2.21 4.58 23.40
C PRO A 287 2.50 3.55 22.30
N ALA A 288 1.49 2.77 21.90
CA ALA A 288 1.61 1.80 20.81
C ALA A 288 1.95 2.47 19.48
N PHE A 289 1.17 3.48 19.06
CA PHE A 289 1.39 4.17 17.80
C PHE A 289 2.65 5.03 17.79
N ILE A 290 2.98 5.68 18.91
CA ILE A 290 4.26 6.39 19.06
C ILE A 290 5.42 5.43 18.79
N ARG A 291 5.43 4.28 19.45
CA ARG A 291 6.51 3.31 19.31
C ARG A 291 6.58 2.68 17.92
N LEU A 292 5.44 2.38 17.30
CA LEU A 292 5.39 1.85 15.93
C LEU A 292 5.90 2.87 14.90
N ARG A 293 5.60 4.17 15.07
CA ARG A 293 6.18 5.25 14.26
C ARG A 293 7.68 5.39 14.48
N GLU A 294 8.16 5.26 15.71
CA GLU A 294 9.60 5.26 16.00
C GLU A 294 10.32 4.10 15.28
N TYR A 295 9.72 2.90 15.26
CA TYR A 295 10.26 1.76 14.53
C TYR A 295 10.28 1.98 13.02
N GLN A 296 9.17 2.46 12.45
CA GLN A 296 9.10 2.80 11.04
C GLN A 296 10.17 3.85 10.68
N GLY A 297 10.28 4.91 11.49
CA GLY A 297 11.25 5.98 11.30
C GLY A 297 12.70 5.50 11.40
N ALA A 298 13.01 4.55 12.29
CA ALA A 298 14.35 3.96 12.38
C ALA A 298 14.74 3.22 11.08
N PHE A 299 13.85 2.39 10.55
CA PHE A 299 14.07 1.68 9.29
C PHE A 299 14.10 2.62 8.08
N ALA A 300 13.24 3.64 8.08
CA ALA A 300 13.21 4.66 7.04
C ALA A 300 14.51 5.45 7.00
N ARG A 301 15.01 5.88 8.18
CA ARG A 301 16.26 6.62 8.32
C ARG A 301 17.43 5.89 7.70
N LEU A 302 17.56 4.58 7.94
CA LEU A 302 18.56 3.74 7.26
C LEU A 302 18.52 3.92 5.73
N GLU A 303 17.35 3.89 5.11
CA GLU A 303 17.23 4.03 3.65
C GLU A 303 17.55 5.45 3.17
N TRP A 304 17.17 6.47 3.94
CA TRP A 304 17.49 7.87 3.64
C TRP A 304 18.98 8.17 3.81
N ASP A 305 19.62 7.66 4.85
CA ASP A 305 21.06 7.80 5.10
C ASP A 305 21.86 7.14 3.96
N LEU A 306 21.46 5.92 3.54
CA LEU A 306 22.08 5.23 2.39
C LEU A 306 21.90 5.99 1.06
N ARG A 307 20.83 6.79 0.90
CA ARG A 307 20.66 7.68 -0.26
C ARG A 307 21.65 8.84 -0.23
N GLN A 308 22.03 9.29 0.97
CA GLN A 308 23.03 10.33 1.20
C GLN A 308 24.46 9.78 1.30
N ASP A 309 24.66 8.53 0.88
CA ASP A 309 25.92 7.80 0.97
C ASP A 309 26.50 7.71 2.41
N GLN A 310 25.61 7.69 3.42
CA GLN A 310 25.94 7.50 4.82
C GLN A 310 25.69 6.04 5.23
N LEU A 311 26.72 5.42 5.81
CA LEU A 311 26.63 4.05 6.34
C LEU A 311 26.19 4.07 7.81
N PRO A 312 25.31 3.14 8.22
CA PRO A 312 25.06 2.88 9.63
C PRO A 312 26.31 2.39 10.36
N PRO A 313 26.28 2.38 11.70
CA PRO A 313 27.34 1.75 12.50
C PRO A 313 27.58 0.30 12.06
N LEU A 314 28.85 -0.08 11.93
CA LEU A 314 29.28 -1.42 11.52
C LEU A 314 29.63 -2.28 12.74
N VAL A 315 29.37 -3.58 12.61
CA VAL A 315 29.81 -4.64 13.53
C VAL A 315 30.53 -5.68 12.67
N GLU A 316 31.79 -5.99 12.96
CA GLU A 316 32.60 -6.91 12.17
C GLU A 316 32.87 -8.22 12.92
N VAL A 317 32.66 -9.35 12.26
CA VAL A 317 32.87 -10.69 12.83
C VAL A 317 33.57 -11.59 11.81
N PRO A 318 34.66 -12.29 12.18
CA PRO A 318 35.30 -13.24 11.27
C PRO A 318 34.41 -14.46 10.96
N VAL A 319 34.51 -15.00 9.75
CA VAL A 319 33.90 -16.31 9.43
C VAL A 319 34.52 -17.40 10.29
N GLY A 320 33.66 -18.27 10.84
CA GLY A 320 34.02 -19.40 11.69
C GLY A 320 34.34 -19.03 13.14
N ALA A 321 34.30 -17.75 13.50
CA ALA A 321 34.58 -17.28 14.86
C ALA A 321 33.30 -16.89 15.59
N THR A 322 33.30 -17.11 16.90
CA THR A 322 32.32 -16.52 17.82
C THR A 322 32.94 -15.33 18.53
N VAL A 323 32.32 -14.16 18.44
CA VAL A 323 32.80 -12.91 19.03
C VAL A 323 31.65 -12.26 19.81
N THR A 324 31.92 -11.85 21.04
CA THR A 324 31.01 -10.96 21.79
C THR A 324 31.22 -9.53 21.30
N VAL A 325 30.18 -8.92 20.75
CA VAL A 325 30.19 -7.55 20.23
C VAL A 325 29.26 -6.67 21.07
N LEU A 326 29.50 -5.36 21.05
CA LEU A 326 28.70 -4.37 21.78
C LEU A 326 28.57 -4.69 23.28
N PRO A 327 29.66 -5.05 23.98
CA PRO A 327 29.61 -5.52 25.37
C PRO A 327 28.99 -4.49 26.35
N GLU A 328 28.96 -3.22 25.97
CA GLU A 328 28.35 -2.13 26.72
C GLU A 328 26.81 -2.09 26.66
N LEU A 329 26.19 -2.82 25.72
CA LEU A 329 24.74 -2.82 25.53
C LEU A 329 24.09 -4.00 26.26
N THR A 330 23.07 -3.71 27.05
CA THR A 330 22.08 -4.73 27.43
C THR A 330 21.08 -4.85 26.30
N LEU A 331 20.80 -6.07 25.84
CA LEU A 331 19.87 -6.34 24.75
C LEU A 331 18.69 -7.18 25.24
N ARG A 332 17.51 -6.92 24.70
CA ARG A 332 16.34 -7.80 24.84
C ARG A 332 16.40 -8.92 23.81
N SER A 333 16.69 -8.56 22.56
CA SER A 333 16.74 -9.49 21.43
C SER A 333 17.54 -8.89 20.28
N ALA A 334 17.90 -9.74 19.32
CA ALA A 334 18.55 -9.36 18.08
C ALA A 334 18.02 -10.20 16.92
N ASP A 335 17.89 -9.59 15.74
CA ASP A 335 17.43 -10.24 14.51
C ASP A 335 18.39 -9.89 13.36
N LEU A 336 18.62 -10.87 12.46
CA LEU A 336 19.47 -10.71 11.30
C LEU A 336 18.67 -10.95 10.01
N GLU A 337 18.69 -9.97 9.11
CA GLU A 337 17.98 -10.04 7.83
C GLU A 337 18.39 -11.21 6.94
N GLU A 338 19.67 -11.56 6.92
CA GLU A 338 20.26 -12.67 6.14
C GLU A 338 20.93 -13.66 7.08
N ASP A 339 20.90 -14.95 6.74
CA ASP A 339 21.47 -16.02 7.59
C ASP A 339 23.00 -16.12 7.41
N LEU A 340 23.71 -15.04 7.74
CA LEU A 340 25.18 -14.93 7.67
C LEU A 340 25.87 -15.29 8.98
N ALA A 341 25.13 -15.28 10.10
CA ALA A 341 25.62 -15.57 11.43
C ALA A 341 24.50 -16.09 12.33
N THR A 342 24.86 -16.81 13.39
CA THR A 342 23.94 -17.05 14.52
C THR A 342 24.18 -16.03 15.62
N LEU A 343 23.09 -15.62 16.27
CA LEU A 343 23.08 -14.59 17.29
C LEU A 343 22.62 -15.18 18.62
N SER A 344 23.26 -14.79 19.72
CA SER A 344 22.79 -15.07 21.08
C SER A 344 23.01 -13.85 21.95
N VAL A 345 21.96 -13.38 22.64
CA VAL A 345 22.11 -12.29 23.61
C VAL A 345 22.96 -12.78 24.78
N ASN A 346 24.01 -12.03 25.12
CA ASN A 346 24.92 -12.40 26.20
C ASN A 346 24.38 -11.84 27.54
N PRO A 347 24.16 -12.69 28.56
CA PRO A 347 23.62 -12.26 29.85
C PRO A 347 24.57 -11.33 30.63
N GLU A 348 25.87 -11.34 30.33
CA GLU A 348 26.88 -10.45 30.92
C GLU A 348 26.99 -9.10 30.18
N GLY A 349 26.33 -8.97 29.02
CA GLY A 349 26.34 -7.77 28.18
C GLY A 349 26.77 -8.06 26.73
N GLY A 350 26.12 -7.39 25.79
CA GLY A 350 26.39 -7.50 24.35
C GLY A 350 25.69 -8.65 23.65
N LEU A 351 26.23 -9.01 22.48
CA LEU A 351 25.71 -10.01 21.57
C LEU A 351 26.83 -10.98 21.19
N ASP A 352 26.64 -12.27 21.44
CA ASP A 352 27.53 -13.30 20.93
C ASP A 352 27.12 -13.59 19.48
N VAL A 353 28.06 -13.39 18.55
CA VAL A 353 27.85 -13.56 17.11
C VAL A 353 28.81 -14.62 16.59
N HIS A 354 28.27 -15.70 16.03
CA HIS A 354 29.06 -16.71 15.33
C HIS A 354 28.95 -16.50 13.82
N GLY A 355 30.02 -16.01 13.19
CA GLY A 355 30.06 -15.76 11.75
C GLY A 355 30.03 -17.06 10.95
N GLN A 356 29.05 -17.24 10.08
CA GLN A 356 28.89 -18.46 9.27
C GLN A 356 29.35 -18.28 7.83
N THR A 357 28.91 -17.19 7.18
CA THR A 357 29.16 -16.95 5.75
C THR A 357 29.57 -15.51 5.51
N ASP A 358 30.54 -15.28 4.62
CA ASP A 358 30.94 -13.95 4.18
C ASP A 358 29.74 -13.12 3.69
N GLY A 359 29.58 -11.90 4.18
CA GLY A 359 28.53 -11.01 3.70
C GLY A 359 28.24 -9.81 4.59
N VAL A 360 27.19 -9.07 4.23
CA VAL A 360 26.69 -7.91 4.98
C VAL A 360 25.19 -8.06 5.16
N SER A 361 24.70 -7.88 6.39
CA SER A 361 23.28 -7.90 6.72
C SER A 361 22.93 -6.77 7.67
N LEU A 362 21.68 -6.31 7.60
CA LEU A 362 21.12 -5.44 8.64
C LEU A 362 20.92 -6.29 9.90
N LEU A 363 21.44 -5.77 11.01
CA LEU A 363 21.30 -6.27 12.36
C LEU A 363 20.34 -5.36 13.11
N THR A 364 19.21 -5.91 13.51
CA THR A 364 18.19 -5.21 14.30
C THR A 364 18.36 -5.59 15.76
N LEU A 365 18.70 -4.62 16.60
CA LEU A 365 18.83 -4.82 18.04
C LEU A 365 17.63 -4.20 18.75
N VAL A 366 17.04 -4.93 19.69
CA VAL A 366 15.97 -4.40 20.56
C VAL A 366 16.54 -4.18 21.96
N LEU A 367 16.49 -2.94 22.43
CA LEU A 367 16.95 -2.55 23.76
C LEU A 367 15.91 -2.91 24.84
N PRO A 368 16.29 -2.94 26.13
CA PRO A 368 15.37 -3.24 27.23
C PRO A 368 14.16 -2.32 27.31
N ASP A 369 14.29 -1.06 26.87
CA ASP A 369 13.20 -0.08 26.78
C ASP A 369 12.35 -0.22 25.51
N GLY A 370 12.62 -1.24 24.69
CA GLY A 370 11.97 -1.54 23.42
C GLY A 370 12.45 -0.71 22.25
N ARG A 371 13.38 0.25 22.39
CA ARG A 371 13.89 1.01 21.23
C ARG A 371 14.73 0.11 20.33
N LEU A 372 14.78 0.48 19.05
CA LEU A 372 15.62 -0.19 18.06
C LEU A 372 16.99 0.49 17.95
N ASP A 373 18.04 -0.32 17.84
CA ASP A 373 19.36 0.09 17.35
C ASP A 373 19.68 -0.71 16.09
N LEU A 374 19.80 -0.01 14.95
CA LEU A 374 20.01 -0.62 13.64
C LEU A 374 21.48 -0.48 13.23
N ARG A 375 22.12 -1.61 12.93
CA ARG A 375 23.53 -1.69 12.55
C ARG A 375 23.73 -2.57 11.33
N LEU A 376 24.89 -2.49 10.69
CA LEU A 376 25.28 -3.47 9.69
C LEU A 376 26.23 -4.49 10.32
N LEU A 377 25.86 -5.77 10.26
CA LEU A 377 26.77 -6.87 10.55
C LEU A 377 27.54 -7.23 9.28
N VAL A 378 28.86 -7.14 9.35
CA VAL A 378 29.80 -7.58 8.32
C VAL A 378 30.45 -8.86 8.82
N VAL A 379 30.22 -9.96 8.10
CA VAL A 379 30.87 -11.24 8.37
C VAL A 379 31.96 -11.46 7.34
N GLY A 380 33.19 -11.74 7.79
CA GLY A 380 34.35 -11.91 6.93
C GLY A 380 35.03 -10.60 6.52
N GLN A 381 35.80 -10.63 5.44
CA GLN A 381 36.53 -9.46 4.94
C GLN A 381 35.63 -8.65 3.98
N PRO A 382 35.45 -7.33 4.18
CA PRO A 382 34.79 -6.49 3.19
C PRO A 382 35.59 -6.56 1.89
N ARG A 383 34.96 -7.01 0.80
CA ARG A 383 35.65 -7.17 -0.49
C ARG A 383 36.09 -5.79 -1.00
N ALA A 384 37.40 -5.53 -0.93
CA ALA A 384 38.05 -4.29 -1.34
C ALA A 384 38.07 -4.02 -2.86
N THR A 385 37.16 -4.61 -3.63
CA THR A 385 36.96 -4.18 -5.02
C THR A 385 36.20 -2.87 -4.98
N ILE A 386 36.83 -1.78 -5.42
CA ILE A 386 36.20 -0.47 -5.62
C ILE A 386 35.05 -0.66 -6.62
N GLN A 387 33.87 -0.98 -6.11
CA GLN A 387 32.65 -1.02 -6.89
C GLN A 387 32.11 0.41 -6.97
N PRO A 388 31.58 0.82 -8.13
CA PRO A 388 30.92 2.12 -8.23
C PRO A 388 29.80 2.20 -7.19
N THR A 389 29.77 3.33 -6.47
CA THR A 389 28.69 3.61 -5.52
C THR A 389 27.39 3.76 -6.29
N GLY A 390 26.33 3.13 -5.81
CA GLY A 390 25.05 3.16 -6.52
C GLY A 390 24.07 2.10 -6.11
N TRP A 391 22.87 2.22 -6.66
CA TRP A 391 21.81 1.23 -6.54
C TRP A 391 22.04 0.11 -7.54
N THR A 392 21.88 -1.14 -7.10
CA THR A 392 21.73 -2.26 -8.02
C THR A 392 20.37 -2.21 -8.70
N ALA A 393 20.22 -2.93 -9.81
CA ALA A 393 18.91 -3.29 -10.33
C ALA A 393 18.09 -4.06 -9.27
N TRP A 394 16.77 -4.06 -9.42
CA TRP A 394 15.90 -4.85 -8.56
C TRP A 394 16.10 -6.34 -8.79
N THR A 395 16.24 -7.09 -7.71
CA THR A 395 16.06 -8.53 -7.70
C THR A 395 14.60 -8.81 -7.36
N THR A 396 13.86 -9.45 -8.28
CA THR A 396 12.44 -9.75 -8.10
C THR A 396 12.21 -11.26 -8.11
N TYR A 397 11.61 -11.77 -7.04
CA TYR A 397 11.02 -13.11 -6.97
C TYR A 397 9.55 -13.01 -7.33
N ARG A 398 9.09 -13.89 -8.22
CA ARG A 398 7.71 -13.88 -8.73
C ARG A 398 7.07 -15.24 -8.47
N GLY A 399 5.92 -15.21 -7.83
CA GLY A 399 4.94 -16.30 -7.83
C GLY A 399 3.88 -16.03 -8.91
N PRO A 400 2.60 -16.36 -8.66
CA PRO A 400 1.54 -16.27 -9.68
C PRO A 400 1.31 -14.84 -10.17
N ASN A 401 0.68 -14.69 -11.34
CA ASN A 401 0.22 -13.38 -11.81
C ASN A 401 -0.98 -12.85 -11.02
N CYS A 402 -1.19 -11.52 -11.06
CA CYS A 402 -2.38 -10.93 -10.42
C CYS A 402 -3.67 -11.47 -11.03
N SER A 403 -3.63 -11.80 -12.33
CA SER A 403 -4.72 -12.44 -13.06
C SER A 403 -4.87 -13.95 -12.78
N GLU A 404 -4.00 -14.55 -11.95
CA GLU A 404 -4.10 -15.95 -11.52
C GLU A 404 -4.61 -16.07 -10.08
N ILE A 405 -4.75 -14.94 -9.38
CA ILE A 405 -5.36 -14.86 -8.05
C ILE A 405 -6.76 -14.30 -8.23
N PRO A 406 -7.83 -15.02 -7.82
CA PRO A 406 -9.18 -14.49 -7.90
C PRO A 406 -9.28 -13.14 -7.18
N PRO A 407 -9.83 -12.10 -7.82
CA PRO A 407 -9.99 -10.77 -7.25
C PRO A 407 -11.17 -10.73 -6.27
N TYR A 408 -11.17 -11.61 -5.27
CA TYR A 408 -12.21 -11.59 -4.24
C TYR A 408 -12.11 -10.30 -3.42
N GLU A 409 -13.26 -9.92 -2.87
CA GLU A 409 -13.37 -8.73 -2.04
C GLU A 409 -14.00 -9.02 -0.68
N GLN A 410 -13.80 -8.09 0.26
CA GLN A 410 -14.51 -8.14 1.54
C GLN A 410 -16.01 -8.02 1.28
N GLU A 411 -16.82 -8.80 2.01
CA GLU A 411 -18.27 -8.81 1.85
C GLU A 411 -18.94 -7.92 2.87
N ARG A 412 -19.83 -7.03 2.42
CA ARG A 412 -20.60 -6.17 3.30
C ARG A 412 -21.90 -6.85 3.73
N ASN A 413 -22.18 -6.82 5.03
CA ASN A 413 -23.36 -7.38 5.66
C ASN A 413 -23.53 -8.89 5.41
N LEU A 414 -22.41 -9.61 5.38
CA LEU A 414 -22.41 -11.07 5.27
C LEU A 414 -22.91 -11.70 6.56
N ALA A 415 -23.86 -12.62 6.45
CA ALA A 415 -24.41 -13.35 7.59
C ALA A 415 -23.30 -14.10 8.35
N GLY A 416 -23.35 -14.07 9.69
CA GLY A 416 -22.33 -14.69 10.54
C GLY A 416 -21.03 -13.89 10.68
N CYS A 417 -20.87 -12.79 9.96
CA CYS A 417 -19.76 -11.84 10.12
C CYS A 417 -20.26 -10.56 10.86
N CYS A 418 -19.82 -9.39 10.43
CA CYS A 418 -20.22 -8.11 11.02
C CYS A 418 -21.57 -7.61 10.52
N THR A 419 -22.49 -7.36 11.45
CA THR A 419 -23.79 -6.73 11.14
C THR A 419 -23.57 -5.32 10.59
N ASN A 420 -24.12 -5.02 9.41
CA ASN A 420 -23.88 -3.78 8.66
C ASN A 420 -22.42 -3.51 8.30
N GLY A 421 -21.56 -4.53 8.37
CA GLY A 421 -20.13 -4.40 8.24
C GLY A 421 -19.45 -5.31 7.24
N TRP A 422 -18.18 -5.06 6.99
CA TRP A 422 -17.33 -5.84 6.10
C TRP A 422 -16.77 -7.07 6.82
N SER A 423 -16.55 -8.15 6.07
CA SER A 423 -16.02 -9.42 6.58
C SER A 423 -14.55 -9.38 7.02
N GLY A 424 -13.82 -8.32 6.70
CA GLY A 424 -12.41 -8.16 7.08
C GLY A 424 -11.42 -8.75 6.07
N CYS A 425 -10.19 -8.23 6.12
CA CYS A 425 -9.13 -8.63 5.20
C CYS A 425 -8.57 -10.03 5.47
N GLY A 426 -8.55 -10.51 6.72
CA GLY A 426 -8.05 -11.84 7.06
C GLY A 426 -8.83 -12.97 6.35
N PRO A 427 -10.16 -13.07 6.55
CA PRO A 427 -10.97 -14.08 5.86
C PRO A 427 -10.91 -13.96 4.33
N THR A 428 -10.86 -12.72 3.83
CA THR A 428 -10.76 -12.45 2.38
C THR A 428 -9.41 -12.91 1.81
N ALA A 429 -8.31 -12.72 2.53
CA ALA A 429 -6.98 -13.17 2.12
C ALA A 429 -6.89 -14.70 2.02
N TRP A 430 -7.48 -15.41 2.99
CA TRP A 430 -7.65 -16.86 2.92
C TRP A 430 -8.55 -17.30 1.77
N ALA A 431 -9.65 -16.59 1.53
CA ALA A 431 -10.52 -16.88 0.39
C ALA A 431 -9.76 -16.77 -0.94
N MET A 432 -8.97 -15.70 -1.13
CA MET A 432 -8.12 -15.54 -2.33
C MET A 432 -7.07 -16.65 -2.43
N PHE A 433 -6.44 -17.03 -1.31
CA PHE A 433 -5.45 -18.10 -1.27
C PHE A 433 -6.04 -19.46 -1.67
N TYR A 434 -7.23 -19.80 -1.15
CA TYR A 434 -7.91 -21.03 -1.50
C TYR A 434 -8.46 -21.01 -2.93
N GLY A 435 -8.99 -19.88 -3.38
CA GLY A 435 -9.38 -19.70 -4.78
C GLY A 435 -8.22 -19.92 -5.75
N TYR A 436 -7.02 -19.41 -5.41
CA TYR A 436 -5.81 -19.72 -6.17
C TYR A 436 -5.54 -21.23 -6.26
N TRP A 437 -5.55 -21.96 -5.13
CA TRP A 437 -5.28 -23.40 -5.13
C TRP A 437 -6.34 -24.25 -5.82
N ASP A 438 -7.61 -23.88 -5.71
CA ASP A 438 -8.73 -24.50 -6.44
C ASP A 438 -8.50 -24.32 -7.96
N HIS A 439 -8.05 -23.14 -8.41
CA HIS A 439 -7.61 -22.91 -9.81
C HIS A 439 -6.32 -23.64 -10.21
N GLN A 440 -5.50 -24.09 -9.25
CA GLN A 440 -4.34 -24.96 -9.49
C GLN A 440 -4.71 -26.46 -9.48
N GLY A 441 -6.00 -26.80 -9.32
CA GLY A 441 -6.50 -28.18 -9.36
C GLY A 441 -6.58 -28.89 -8.01
N VAL A 442 -6.50 -28.15 -6.90
CA VAL A 442 -6.86 -28.68 -5.57
C VAL A 442 -8.35 -28.49 -5.37
N ASP A 443 -9.11 -29.36 -6.03
CA ASP A 443 -10.56 -29.23 -6.17
C ASP A 443 -11.28 -29.24 -4.81
N GLY A 444 -12.34 -28.43 -4.73
CA GLY A 444 -13.27 -28.46 -3.62
C GLY A 444 -12.91 -27.51 -2.48
N LEU A 445 -11.97 -26.58 -2.68
CA LEU A 445 -11.60 -25.59 -1.68
C LEU A 445 -12.53 -24.39 -1.64
N VAL A 446 -13.15 -23.98 -2.74
CA VAL A 446 -14.16 -22.89 -2.73
C VAL A 446 -15.53 -23.47 -3.03
N GLY A 447 -15.69 -24.11 -4.19
CA GLY A 447 -16.94 -24.69 -4.65
C GLY A 447 -17.03 -26.21 -4.48
N PRO A 448 -18.10 -26.84 -5.00
CA PRO A 448 -18.12 -28.29 -5.15
C PRO A 448 -17.09 -28.74 -6.19
N THR A 449 -16.53 -29.95 -6.04
CA THR A 449 -15.56 -30.54 -6.97
C THR A 449 -16.06 -30.72 -8.41
N THR A 450 -17.35 -30.51 -8.63
CA THR A 450 -18.02 -30.66 -9.94
C THR A 450 -18.26 -29.34 -10.67
N ALA A 451 -17.94 -28.19 -10.06
CA ALA A 451 -18.13 -26.87 -10.65
C ALA A 451 -16.80 -26.10 -10.71
N PRO A 452 -16.59 -25.24 -11.73
CA PRO A 452 -15.42 -24.37 -11.76
C PRO A 452 -15.39 -23.44 -10.55
N THR A 453 -14.19 -23.21 -10.02
CA THR A 453 -13.94 -22.18 -9.00
C THR A 453 -14.45 -20.82 -9.51
N PRO A 454 -15.27 -20.11 -8.72
CA PRO A 454 -15.80 -18.80 -9.12
C PRO A 454 -14.67 -17.75 -9.19
N TRP A 455 -14.71 -16.86 -10.17
CA TRP A 455 -13.70 -15.79 -10.28
C TRP A 455 -14.01 -14.55 -9.41
N GLY A 456 -15.26 -14.40 -8.97
CA GLY A 456 -15.70 -13.32 -8.09
C GLY A 456 -16.55 -13.87 -6.96
N ASN A 457 -16.98 -13.00 -6.06
CA ASN A 457 -17.71 -13.43 -4.87
C ASN A 457 -19.12 -13.97 -5.18
N ASP A 458 -19.25 -15.29 -5.22
CA ASP A 458 -20.53 -16.01 -5.32
C ASP A 458 -21.01 -16.51 -3.95
N ALA A 459 -21.93 -17.48 -3.91
CA ALA A 459 -22.39 -18.08 -2.66
C ALA A 459 -21.30 -18.92 -1.97
N ASN A 460 -20.45 -19.61 -2.74
CA ASN A 460 -19.41 -20.48 -2.22
C ASN A 460 -18.25 -19.67 -1.60
N VAL A 461 -17.85 -18.59 -2.28
CA VAL A 461 -16.85 -17.64 -1.72
C VAL A 461 -17.35 -17.03 -0.42
N ARG A 462 -18.64 -16.66 -0.36
CA ARG A 462 -19.27 -16.12 0.85
C ARG A 462 -19.30 -17.13 2.01
N GLU A 463 -19.60 -18.40 1.73
CA GLU A 463 -19.54 -19.48 2.73
C GLU A 463 -18.11 -19.64 3.28
N LEU A 464 -17.11 -19.68 2.39
CA LEU A 464 -15.70 -19.76 2.76
C LEU A 464 -15.28 -18.56 3.63
N ILE A 465 -15.60 -17.34 3.22
CA ILE A 465 -15.31 -16.12 4.01
C ILE A 465 -15.95 -16.22 5.40
N GLN A 466 -17.22 -16.64 5.48
CA GLN A 466 -17.92 -16.80 6.75
C GLN A 466 -17.28 -17.86 7.66
N ALA A 467 -16.86 -18.99 7.11
CA ALA A 467 -16.23 -20.05 7.89
C ALA A 467 -14.85 -19.61 8.41
N VAL A 468 -14.02 -19.00 7.55
CA VAL A 468 -12.70 -18.50 7.95
C VAL A 468 -12.81 -17.35 8.95
N PHE A 469 -13.83 -16.50 8.85
CA PHE A 469 -14.13 -15.48 9.85
C PHE A 469 -14.23 -16.10 11.25
N ALA A 470 -14.96 -17.23 11.37
CA ALA A 470 -15.10 -17.96 12.62
C ALA A 470 -13.80 -18.65 13.05
N TYR A 471 -13.10 -19.36 12.16
CA TYR A 471 -11.85 -20.06 12.51
C TYR A 471 -10.76 -19.10 13.01
N THR A 472 -10.62 -17.95 12.36
CA THR A 472 -9.60 -16.94 12.69
C THR A 472 -10.01 -16.03 13.84
N GLY A 473 -11.16 -16.26 14.48
CA GLY A 473 -11.67 -15.40 15.54
C GLY A 473 -11.76 -13.93 15.12
N THR A 474 -12.05 -13.68 13.84
CA THR A 474 -12.16 -12.32 13.32
C THR A 474 -13.31 -11.61 14.04
N TRP A 475 -13.12 -10.33 14.37
CA TRP A 475 -14.03 -9.57 15.21
C TRP A 475 -14.32 -8.19 14.62
N CYS A 476 -15.47 -7.61 14.99
CA CYS A 476 -15.97 -6.37 14.39
C CYS A 476 -15.43 -5.12 15.10
N THR A 477 -14.82 -4.22 14.34
CA THR A 477 -14.15 -3.01 14.85
C THR A 477 -15.10 -1.87 15.25
N GLY A 478 -16.42 -2.06 15.11
CA GLY A 478 -17.46 -1.09 15.49
C GLY A 478 -17.52 0.17 14.62
N TYR A 479 -16.41 0.92 14.54
CA TYR A 479 -16.25 2.12 13.73
C TYR A 479 -16.13 1.76 12.24
N GLN A 480 -17.03 2.32 11.42
CA GLN A 480 -17.21 2.00 9.98
C GLN A 480 -17.59 0.55 9.67
N SER A 481 -17.92 -0.23 10.70
CA SER A 481 -18.35 -1.61 10.57
C SER A 481 -17.32 -2.47 9.80
N GLN A 482 -16.01 -2.27 9.99
CA GLN A 482 -14.98 -3.18 9.45
C GLN A 482 -14.73 -4.36 10.39
N ALA A 483 -14.02 -5.39 9.94
CA ALA A 483 -13.57 -6.49 10.80
C ALA A 483 -12.03 -6.64 10.81
N ALA A 484 -11.51 -7.06 11.96
CA ALA A 484 -10.09 -7.25 12.22
C ALA A 484 -9.78 -8.69 12.64
N THR A 485 -8.60 -9.17 12.27
CA THR A 485 -8.11 -10.51 12.60
C THR A 485 -6.78 -10.36 13.32
N ASP A 486 -6.69 -10.92 14.52
CA ASP A 486 -5.45 -10.81 15.29
C ASP A 486 -4.32 -11.67 14.66
N PRO A 487 -3.05 -11.21 14.70
CA PRO A 487 -1.93 -11.91 14.08
C PRO A 487 -1.76 -13.36 14.54
N TRP A 488 -2.03 -13.63 15.82
CA TRP A 488 -1.93 -14.97 16.40
C TRP A 488 -3.09 -15.90 16.02
N ASN A 489 -4.23 -15.36 15.59
CA ASN A 489 -5.36 -16.16 15.13
C ASN A 489 -5.39 -16.34 13.61
N MET A 490 -4.68 -15.49 12.86
CA MET A 490 -4.71 -15.50 11.39
C MET A 490 -4.38 -16.88 10.80
N SER A 491 -3.48 -17.63 11.43
CA SER A 491 -3.06 -18.94 10.94
C SER A 491 -4.14 -20.01 11.03
N TYR A 492 -5.17 -19.86 11.88
CA TYR A 492 -6.27 -20.82 12.00
C TYR A 492 -7.16 -20.94 10.76
N GLY A 493 -7.01 -20.05 9.78
CA GLY A 493 -7.72 -20.20 8.50
C GLY A 493 -7.43 -21.53 7.79
N TYR A 494 -6.31 -22.21 8.12
CA TYR A 494 -5.98 -23.55 7.62
C TYR A 494 -7.09 -24.59 7.83
N GLN A 495 -7.89 -24.42 8.90
CA GLN A 495 -8.93 -25.37 9.31
C GLN A 495 -9.98 -25.57 8.21
N TRP A 496 -10.22 -24.56 7.37
CA TRP A 496 -11.14 -24.68 6.25
C TRP A 496 -10.73 -25.81 5.28
N ALA A 497 -9.46 -25.88 4.88
CA ALA A 497 -8.99 -26.95 3.99
C ALA A 497 -9.16 -28.33 4.66
N SER A 498 -8.81 -28.44 5.94
CA SER A 498 -8.93 -29.68 6.71
C SER A 498 -10.39 -30.15 6.83
N ASP A 499 -11.32 -29.24 7.11
CA ASP A 499 -12.75 -29.54 7.23
C ASP A 499 -13.38 -29.99 5.90
N ARG A 500 -12.75 -29.63 4.78
CA ARG A 500 -13.13 -30.10 3.44
C ARG A 500 -12.37 -31.34 2.97
N GLY A 501 -11.53 -31.91 3.84
CA GLY A 501 -10.75 -33.11 3.55
C GLY A 501 -9.56 -32.87 2.60
N ALA A 502 -9.17 -31.62 2.38
CA ALA A 502 -7.98 -31.27 1.61
C ALA A 502 -6.74 -31.26 2.51
N GLY A 503 -5.59 -31.69 1.96
CA GLY A 503 -4.32 -31.57 2.64
C GLY A 503 -3.86 -30.12 2.70
N ILE A 504 -3.31 -29.69 3.84
CA ILE A 504 -2.66 -28.40 3.97
C ILE A 504 -1.42 -28.49 4.84
N SER A 505 -0.33 -27.86 4.38
CA SER A 505 0.84 -27.59 5.20
C SER A 505 1.08 -26.08 5.24
N LEU A 506 1.38 -25.57 6.43
CA LEU A 506 1.52 -24.14 6.72
C LEU A 506 2.70 -23.95 7.68
N SER A 507 3.63 -23.07 7.34
CA SER A 507 4.56 -22.47 8.30
C SER A 507 4.38 -20.97 8.24
N SER A 508 3.97 -20.38 9.36
CA SER A 508 3.74 -18.94 9.47
C SER A 508 4.46 -18.38 10.69
N ALA A 509 4.64 -17.07 10.68
CA ALA A 509 5.15 -16.35 11.83
C ALA A 509 4.54 -14.96 11.90
N TRP A 510 4.48 -14.41 13.10
CA TRP A 510 4.17 -13.01 13.32
C TRP A 510 5.11 -12.37 14.34
N CYS A 511 5.23 -11.04 14.31
CA CYS A 511 6.04 -10.24 15.23
C CYS A 511 5.46 -8.84 15.39
N VAL A 512 6.00 -8.03 16.30
CA VAL A 512 5.75 -6.58 16.29
C VAL A 512 6.38 -5.98 15.03
N PRO A 513 5.67 -5.14 14.25
CA PRO A 513 6.17 -4.57 13.00
C PRO A 513 7.59 -4.02 13.14
N TYR A 514 8.43 -4.29 12.13
CA TYR A 514 9.83 -3.87 12.03
C TYR A 514 10.80 -4.54 13.02
N THR A 515 10.34 -5.38 13.97
CA THR A 515 11.23 -5.89 15.02
C THR A 515 11.84 -7.26 14.72
N SER A 516 11.33 -8.00 13.73
CA SER A 516 11.93 -9.26 13.27
C SER A 516 11.70 -9.48 11.77
N SER A 517 12.67 -10.12 11.11
CA SER A 517 12.60 -10.51 9.70
C SER A 517 11.87 -11.84 9.47
N SER A 518 11.61 -12.63 10.51
CA SER A 518 11.08 -14.00 10.42
C SER A 518 9.77 -14.10 9.60
N PRO A 519 8.72 -13.29 9.84
CA PRO A 519 7.50 -13.34 9.03
C PRO A 519 7.76 -13.10 7.54
N ARG A 520 8.59 -12.10 7.21
CA ARG A 520 8.98 -11.84 5.83
C ARG A 520 9.74 -13.00 5.23
N LYS A 521 10.70 -13.61 5.93
CA LYS A 521 11.46 -14.77 5.42
C LYS A 521 10.54 -15.92 5.03
N LYS A 522 9.50 -16.21 5.81
CA LYS A 522 8.50 -17.24 5.47
C LYS A 522 7.73 -16.92 4.20
N ALA A 523 7.20 -15.70 4.07
CA ALA A 523 6.50 -15.27 2.85
C ALA A 523 7.43 -15.22 1.62
N VAL A 524 8.69 -14.79 1.79
CA VAL A 524 9.69 -14.83 0.72
C VAL A 524 9.96 -16.26 0.28
N ALA A 525 10.07 -17.22 1.20
CA ALA A 525 10.30 -18.63 0.85
C ALA A 525 9.13 -19.20 0.01
N ALA A 526 7.88 -18.87 0.36
CA ALA A 526 6.71 -19.26 -0.43
C ALA A 526 6.81 -18.80 -1.90
N ILE A 527 7.18 -17.54 -2.10
CA ILE A 527 7.26 -16.93 -3.43
C ILE A 527 8.52 -17.39 -4.18
N ARG A 528 9.69 -17.34 -3.54
CA ARG A 528 11.00 -17.62 -4.15
C ARG A 528 11.21 -19.11 -4.42
N ASP A 529 10.94 -19.95 -3.44
CA ASP A 529 11.33 -21.36 -3.47
C ASP A 529 10.23 -22.25 -4.04
N HIS A 530 8.99 -21.77 -4.03
CA HIS A 530 7.83 -22.56 -4.45
C HIS A 530 6.95 -21.89 -5.50
N GLY A 531 7.19 -20.62 -5.86
CA GLY A 531 6.38 -19.90 -6.85
C GLY A 531 4.93 -19.66 -6.41
N ARG A 532 4.65 -19.67 -5.11
CA ARG A 532 3.29 -19.59 -4.53
C ARG A 532 2.99 -18.20 -3.99
N PRO A 533 1.72 -17.79 -3.93
CA PRO A 533 1.35 -16.58 -3.21
C PRO A 533 1.44 -16.80 -1.70
N ALA A 534 1.62 -15.73 -0.94
CA ALA A 534 1.68 -15.73 0.51
C ALA A 534 0.76 -14.66 1.10
N ILE A 535 0.03 -14.98 2.16
CA ILE A 535 -0.61 -13.95 2.97
C ILE A 535 0.49 -13.26 3.79
N VAL A 536 0.49 -11.94 3.77
CA VAL A 536 1.45 -11.10 4.51
C VAL A 536 0.70 -10.10 5.38
N GLY A 537 1.31 -9.65 6.47
CA GLY A 537 0.81 -8.55 7.29
C GLY A 537 1.51 -7.24 6.93
N THR A 538 0.74 -6.18 6.68
CA THR A 538 1.26 -4.85 6.31
C THR A 538 0.68 -3.75 7.21
N GLY A 539 1.35 -2.59 7.26
CA GLY A 539 0.96 -1.49 8.16
C GLY A 539 1.20 -1.80 9.64
N TYR A 540 0.40 -1.20 10.51
CA TYR A 540 0.50 -1.35 11.97
C TYR A 540 -0.47 -2.42 12.49
N PHE A 541 -0.28 -3.68 12.09
CA PHE A 541 -1.24 -4.77 12.32
C PHE A 541 -2.61 -4.58 11.64
N GLU A 542 -2.66 -3.81 10.55
CA GLU A 542 -3.94 -3.36 9.99
C GLU A 542 -4.46 -4.25 8.87
N HIS A 543 -3.58 -4.75 8.00
CA HIS A 543 -4.02 -5.32 6.74
C HIS A 543 -3.29 -6.61 6.35
N TYR A 544 -4.07 -7.61 5.94
CA TYR A 544 -3.60 -8.85 5.33
C TYR A 544 -3.93 -8.89 3.83
N PRO A 545 -2.99 -8.51 2.96
CA PRO A 545 -3.13 -8.77 1.54
C PRO A 545 -2.46 -10.10 1.13
N ILE A 546 -2.68 -10.51 -0.12
CA ILE A 546 -1.98 -11.65 -0.72
C ILE A 546 -0.80 -11.16 -1.57
N ALA A 547 0.41 -11.44 -1.10
CA ALA A 547 1.65 -11.16 -1.81
C ALA A 547 1.93 -12.21 -2.88
N ARG A 548 2.16 -11.77 -4.11
CA ARG A 548 2.50 -12.62 -5.26
C ARG A 548 3.93 -12.43 -5.75
N ALA A 549 4.60 -11.38 -5.32
CA ALA A 549 5.99 -11.11 -5.68
C ALA A 549 6.67 -10.38 -4.53
N TYR A 550 7.98 -10.59 -4.44
CA TYR A 550 8.86 -9.87 -3.53
C TYR A 550 10.00 -9.29 -4.34
N ARG A 551 10.39 -8.05 -4.05
CA ARG A 551 11.61 -7.50 -4.63
C ARG A 551 12.43 -6.74 -3.62
N PHE A 552 13.71 -6.66 -3.91
CA PHE A 552 14.65 -5.83 -3.18
C PHE A 552 15.73 -5.30 -4.12
N ARG A 553 16.42 -4.24 -3.71
CA ARG A 553 17.67 -3.84 -4.35
C ARG A 553 18.74 -3.57 -3.31
N LYS A 554 19.99 -3.45 -3.74
CA LYS A 554 21.11 -3.21 -2.84
C LYS A 554 21.69 -1.84 -3.13
N LYS A 555 22.23 -1.19 -2.11
CA LYS A 555 23.06 0.00 -2.26
C LYS A 555 24.50 -0.41 -2.01
N VAL A 556 25.39 -0.10 -2.95
CA VAL A 556 26.83 -0.27 -2.80
C VAL A 556 27.41 1.08 -2.37
N ILE A 557 28.09 1.12 -1.22
CA ILE A 557 28.74 2.33 -0.67
C ILE A 557 30.05 1.91 -0.04
N ALA A 558 31.16 2.55 -0.42
CA ALA A 558 32.49 2.24 0.10
C ALA A 558 32.85 0.73 0.07
N GLY A 559 32.42 0.00 -0.98
CA GLY A 559 32.64 -1.45 -1.11
C GLY A 559 31.70 -2.34 -0.30
N ILE A 560 30.86 -1.75 0.56
CA ILE A 560 29.84 -2.45 1.35
C ILE A 560 28.55 -2.52 0.53
N THR A 561 28.01 -3.73 0.36
CA THR A 561 26.75 -3.96 -0.36
C THR A 561 25.63 -4.19 0.64
N VAL A 562 24.76 -3.21 0.82
CA VAL A 562 23.66 -3.26 1.79
C VAL A 562 22.36 -3.64 1.09
N LYS A 563 21.76 -4.78 1.46
CA LYS A 563 20.41 -5.13 1.02
C LYS A 563 19.39 -4.25 1.73
N THR A 564 18.63 -3.48 0.95
CA THR A 564 17.67 -2.52 1.46
C THR A 564 16.48 -2.42 0.52
N GLN A 565 15.55 -1.47 0.73
CA GLN A 565 14.39 -1.22 -0.13
C GLN A 565 13.67 -2.50 -0.55
N ARG A 566 12.75 -2.96 0.28
CA ARG A 566 12.06 -4.25 0.11
C ARG A 566 10.59 -3.99 -0.14
N GLN A 567 10.00 -4.66 -1.13
CA GLN A 567 8.60 -4.44 -1.49
C GLN A 567 7.88 -5.75 -1.83
N TRP A 568 6.59 -5.81 -1.49
CA TRP A 568 5.66 -6.85 -1.90
C TRP A 568 4.81 -6.36 -3.07
N LYS A 569 4.58 -7.18 -4.09
CA LYS A 569 3.48 -6.95 -5.04
C LYS A 569 2.25 -7.70 -4.52
N VAL A 570 1.20 -6.97 -4.17
CA VAL A 570 0.06 -7.48 -3.41
C VAL A 570 -1.26 -7.26 -4.12
N ASN A 571 -2.18 -8.22 -3.99
CA ASN A 571 -3.61 -7.98 -4.17
C ASN A 571 -4.22 -7.69 -2.80
N GLU A 572 -4.84 -6.52 -2.65
CA GLU A 572 -5.38 -5.99 -1.38
C GLU A 572 -6.73 -6.64 -0.98
N GLY A 573 -7.32 -7.48 -1.83
CA GLY A 573 -8.62 -8.09 -1.55
C GLY A 573 -9.78 -7.10 -1.61
N TRP A 574 -9.72 -6.16 -2.56
CA TRP A 574 -10.72 -5.12 -2.80
C TRP A 574 -11.40 -5.24 -4.17
N GLY A 575 -11.53 -6.46 -4.69
CA GLY A 575 -12.31 -6.70 -5.92
C GLY A 575 -11.57 -6.38 -7.21
N SER A 576 -10.29 -6.01 -7.12
CA SER A 576 -9.47 -5.64 -8.27
C SER A 576 -8.51 -6.75 -8.66
N SER A 577 -8.30 -6.91 -9.97
CA SER A 577 -7.21 -7.71 -10.53
C SER A 577 -5.88 -6.94 -10.62
N THR A 578 -5.87 -5.65 -10.24
CA THR A 578 -4.65 -4.84 -10.17
C THR A 578 -3.93 -5.10 -8.85
N CYS A 579 -2.62 -5.35 -8.92
CA CYS A 579 -1.78 -5.39 -7.73
C CYS A 579 -1.01 -4.09 -7.55
N GLU A 580 -0.72 -3.78 -6.29
CA GLU A 580 0.10 -2.64 -5.90
C GLU A 580 1.43 -3.15 -5.31
N TRP A 581 2.43 -2.28 -5.29
CA TRP A 581 3.67 -2.53 -4.58
C TRP A 581 3.68 -1.76 -3.26
N VAL A 582 3.87 -2.47 -2.16
CA VAL A 582 3.90 -1.93 -0.80
C VAL A 582 5.22 -2.28 -0.11
N SER A 583 5.64 -1.48 0.86
CA SER A 583 6.81 -1.79 1.68
C SER A 583 6.73 -3.17 2.34
N ALA A 584 7.86 -3.89 2.36
CA ALA A 584 8.01 -5.17 3.05
C ALA A 584 8.82 -5.07 4.37
N SER A 585 9.29 -3.88 4.75
CA SER A 585 10.14 -3.74 5.95
C SER A 585 9.34 -3.89 7.25
N GLY A 586 8.08 -3.44 7.26
CA GLY A 586 7.18 -3.60 8.40
C GLY A 586 6.39 -4.91 8.41
N CYS A 587 6.81 -5.92 7.64
CA CYS A 587 6.09 -7.18 7.50
C CYS A 587 5.98 -7.92 8.84
N TRP A 588 4.79 -7.88 9.45
CA TRP A 588 4.54 -8.39 10.80
C TRP A 588 3.81 -9.73 10.82
N TYR A 589 3.30 -10.21 9.69
CA TYR A 589 2.81 -11.57 9.48
C TYR A 589 3.30 -12.08 8.13
N GLY A 590 3.57 -13.38 8.03
CA GLY A 590 3.90 -13.99 6.75
C GLY A 590 3.82 -15.50 6.83
N MET A 591 3.38 -16.11 5.74
CA MET A 591 3.19 -17.55 5.65
C MET A 591 3.86 -18.17 4.43
N ASN A 592 4.30 -19.42 4.60
CA ASN A 592 4.56 -20.37 3.53
C ASN A 592 3.55 -21.50 3.67
N ALA A 593 2.63 -21.60 2.71
CA ALA A 593 1.54 -22.57 2.77
C ALA A 593 1.28 -23.20 1.40
N TYR A 594 0.75 -24.43 1.41
CA TYR A 594 0.23 -25.07 0.22
C TYR A 594 -0.86 -26.08 0.54
N CYS A 595 -1.79 -26.24 -0.40
CA CYS A 595 -2.84 -27.25 -0.38
C CYS A 595 -2.52 -28.38 -1.38
N TYR A 596 -3.02 -29.59 -1.12
CA TYR A 596 -2.81 -30.76 -1.99
C TYR A 596 -3.91 -31.81 -1.86
#